data_AF-A0A4P2PW30-F1
#
_entry.id   AF-A0A4P2PW30-F1
#
_cell.length_a   1.000
_cell.length_b   1.000
_cell.length_c   1.000
_cell.angle_alpha   90.00
_cell.angle_beta   90.00
_cell.angle_gamma   90.00
#
_symmetry.space_group_name_H-M   'P 1'
#
loop_
_entity.id
_entity.type
_entity.pdbx_description
1 polymer ?
#
loop_
_entity_poly.entity_id
_entity_poly.type
_entity_poly.pdbx_seq_one_letter_code
_entity_poly.pdbx_strand_id
1 'polypeptide(L)'
;MPKKSPQSPYERWLDQAKEVAQAENPLRMPYDVFLKEAGQVAGFVGARWEPSESLPGLRRVRARLPASTADEILSLVHAVQAAQTRLLLLTDPVVIDHGERARFLIDELESAIEFLLDDGVEEPADTQLATIQAFHADSAQRSSALHQALSDYAGLAESLKDRLVEIDEAFDAALIDEARELARTLSTAPAALPRPDADVKGAMRIRNGMLVLLANKVGLVRKAAARVFQRHPEILREVTSTYERRRRAAARRAKAQQQATPKAPPGPGAGGAAVPEAG
;
A
#
# COMPACT_ATOMS: atom_id res chain seq x y z
N MET A 1 -39.46 -27.18 3.14
CA MET A 1 -38.63 -26.20 3.87
C MET A 1 -37.58 -25.66 2.91
N PRO A 2 -37.53 -24.35 2.61
CA PRO A 2 -36.48 -23.81 1.75
C PRO A 2 -35.14 -23.91 2.47
N LYS A 3 -34.16 -24.56 1.83
CA LYS A 3 -32.78 -24.60 2.32
C LYS A 3 -32.27 -23.16 2.37
N LYS A 4 -31.89 -22.66 3.55
CA LYS A 4 -31.19 -21.37 3.68
C LYS A 4 -30.00 -21.41 2.73
N SER A 5 -29.94 -20.48 1.77
CA SER A 5 -28.77 -20.27 0.93
C SER A 5 -27.54 -20.11 1.83
N PRO A 6 -26.38 -20.67 1.45
CA PRO A 6 -25.15 -20.47 2.23
C PRO A 6 -24.91 -18.97 2.36
N GLN A 7 -24.82 -18.49 3.61
CA GLN A 7 -24.58 -17.08 3.93
C GLN A 7 -23.28 -16.64 3.25
N SER A 8 -23.32 -15.52 2.52
CA SER A 8 -22.12 -15.05 1.81
C SER A 8 -21.00 -14.72 2.81
N PRO A 9 -19.72 -14.88 2.44
CA PRO A 9 -18.62 -14.50 3.33
C PRO A 9 -18.75 -13.07 3.85
N TYR A 10 -19.22 -12.14 3.03
CA TYR A 10 -19.48 -10.77 3.46
C TYR A 10 -20.53 -10.69 4.58
N GLU A 11 -21.69 -11.31 4.41
CA GLU A 11 -22.77 -11.29 5.42
C GLU A 11 -22.35 -11.97 6.71
N ARG A 12 -21.50 -13.00 6.63
CA ARG A 12 -20.96 -13.69 7.80
C ARG A 12 -20.17 -12.75 8.71
N TRP A 13 -19.40 -11.83 8.13
CA TRP A 13 -18.49 -10.95 8.88
C TRP A 13 -19.04 -9.54 9.10
N LEU A 14 -20.19 -9.21 8.51
CA LEU A 14 -20.72 -7.85 8.48
C LEU A 14 -20.91 -7.24 9.88
N ASP A 15 -21.53 -7.97 10.81
CA ASP A 15 -21.83 -7.42 12.13
C ASP A 15 -20.56 -7.22 12.97
N GLN A 16 -19.64 -8.18 12.94
CA GLN A 16 -18.33 -8.03 13.58
C GLN A 16 -17.53 -6.88 12.97
N ALA A 17 -17.60 -6.70 11.65
CA ALA A 17 -16.92 -5.61 10.96
C ALA A 17 -17.49 -4.24 11.35
N LYS A 18 -18.80 -4.14 11.64
CA LYS A 18 -19.42 -2.90 12.14
C LYS A 18 -18.91 -2.55 13.54
N GLU A 19 -18.71 -3.53 14.41
CA GLU A 19 -18.21 -3.31 15.77
C GLU A 19 -16.79 -2.74 15.82
N VAL A 20 -15.94 -3.13 14.86
CA VAL A 20 -14.56 -2.63 14.73
C VAL A 20 -14.39 -1.67 13.55
N ALA A 21 -15.49 -1.10 13.06
CA ALA A 21 -15.48 -0.22 11.91
C ALA A 21 -14.72 1.07 12.22
N GLN A 22 -13.86 1.49 11.29
CA GLN A 22 -13.05 2.68 11.46
C GLN A 22 -12.90 3.46 10.16
N ALA A 23 -12.73 4.78 10.26
CA ALA A 23 -12.61 5.65 9.10
C ALA A 23 -11.31 5.41 8.33
N GLU A 24 -10.20 5.21 9.05
CA GLU A 24 -8.88 5.09 8.47
C GLU A 24 -8.56 3.67 8.01
N ASN A 25 -7.73 3.57 6.96
CA ASN A 25 -7.21 2.29 6.49
C ASN A 25 -6.29 1.67 7.55
N PRO A 26 -6.59 0.48 8.11
CA PRO A 26 -5.75 -0.16 9.12
C PRO A 26 -4.40 -0.67 8.61
N LEU A 27 -4.23 -0.79 7.28
CA LEU A 27 -3.06 -1.43 6.70
C LEU A 27 -1.91 -0.44 6.56
N ARG A 28 -0.69 -0.91 6.86
CA ARG A 28 0.57 -0.19 6.61
C ARG A 28 1.28 -0.65 5.33
N MET A 29 0.57 -1.41 4.50
CA MET A 29 1.06 -2.02 3.26
C MET A 29 -0.04 -2.01 2.21
N PRO A 30 0.30 -2.17 0.91
CA PRO A 30 -0.68 -2.27 -0.16
C PRO A 30 -1.70 -3.40 0.07
N TYR A 31 -2.91 -3.19 -0.43
CA TYR A 31 -4.08 -4.02 -0.15
C TYR A 31 -3.94 -5.43 -0.74
N ASP A 32 -3.58 -5.51 -2.01
CA ASP A 32 -3.30 -6.72 -2.77
C ASP A 32 -2.17 -7.55 -2.12
N VAL A 33 -1.10 -6.88 -1.69
CA VAL A 33 0.03 -7.48 -0.98
C VAL A 33 -0.46 -8.11 0.33
N PHE A 34 -1.26 -7.38 1.11
CA PHE A 34 -1.81 -7.89 2.36
C PHE A 34 -2.73 -9.10 2.15
N LEU A 35 -3.62 -9.06 1.16
CA LEU A 35 -4.51 -10.18 0.84
C LEU A 35 -3.75 -11.42 0.40
N LYS A 36 -2.71 -11.25 -0.41
CA LYS A 36 -1.81 -12.34 -0.82
C LYS A 36 -1.09 -12.94 0.39
N GLU A 37 -0.53 -12.11 1.27
CA GLU A 37 0.11 -12.58 2.49
C GLU A 37 -0.90 -13.28 3.43
N ALA A 38 -2.14 -12.81 3.52
CA ALA A 38 -3.17 -13.47 4.31
C ALA A 38 -3.49 -14.88 3.78
N GLY A 39 -3.58 -15.05 2.45
CA GLY A 39 -3.73 -16.37 1.83
C GLY A 39 -2.56 -17.32 2.14
N GLN A 40 -1.32 -16.81 2.09
CA GLN A 40 -0.13 -17.58 2.47
C GLN A 40 -0.18 -18.00 3.95
N VAL A 41 -0.61 -17.11 4.83
CA VAL A 41 -0.76 -17.38 6.27
C VAL A 41 -1.83 -18.45 6.52
N ALA A 42 -2.96 -18.44 5.79
CA ALA A 42 -3.96 -19.50 5.87
C ALA A 42 -3.40 -20.85 5.40
N GLY A 43 -2.70 -20.87 4.27
CA GLY A 43 -2.02 -22.07 3.76
C GLY A 43 -0.99 -22.63 4.75
N PHE A 44 -0.24 -21.76 5.43
CA PHE A 44 0.69 -22.14 6.49
C PHE A 44 -0.01 -22.85 7.65
N VAL A 45 -1.18 -22.36 8.09
CA VAL A 45 -1.94 -23.02 9.16
C VAL A 45 -2.33 -24.44 8.74
N GLY A 46 -2.85 -24.61 7.52
CA GLY A 46 -3.21 -25.93 7.00
C GLY A 46 -2.01 -26.88 6.90
N ALA A 47 -0.89 -26.41 6.35
CA ALA A 47 0.31 -27.21 6.16
C ALA A 47 1.02 -27.59 7.48
N ARG A 48 0.87 -26.78 8.53
CA ARG A 48 1.62 -26.92 9.80
C ARG A 48 0.73 -27.20 11.01
N TRP A 49 -0.51 -27.61 10.79
CA TRP A 49 -1.46 -27.86 11.87
C TRP A 49 -1.02 -29.02 12.77
N GLU A 50 -0.84 -30.20 12.18
CA GLU A 50 -0.36 -31.40 12.87
C GLU A 50 1.16 -31.40 13.00
N PRO A 51 1.73 -32.02 14.05
CA PRO A 51 3.18 -32.21 14.16
C PRO A 51 3.68 -33.20 13.10
N SER A 52 4.96 -33.05 12.71
CA SER A 52 5.69 -34.06 11.93
C SER A 52 6.77 -34.73 12.81
N GLU A 53 7.47 -35.73 12.28
CA GLU A 53 8.51 -36.46 13.02
C GLU A 53 9.60 -35.55 13.61
N SER A 54 9.93 -34.45 12.92
CA SER A 54 11.01 -33.53 13.31
C SER A 54 10.54 -32.15 13.74
N LEU A 55 9.25 -31.82 13.59
CA LEU A 55 8.73 -30.46 13.81
C LEU A 55 7.46 -30.44 14.66
N PRO A 56 7.32 -29.45 15.58
CA PRO A 56 6.09 -29.29 16.33
C PRO A 56 4.93 -28.81 15.43
N GLY A 57 3.68 -29.12 15.79
CA GLY A 57 2.49 -28.63 15.08
C GLY A 57 1.81 -27.45 15.78
N LEU A 58 1.09 -26.63 15.02
CA LEU A 58 0.26 -25.54 15.55
C LEU A 58 -0.87 -26.03 16.46
N ARG A 59 -1.31 -27.28 16.32
CA ARG A 59 -2.31 -27.93 17.19
C ARG A 59 -1.97 -27.80 18.69
N ARG A 60 -0.69 -27.68 19.06
CA ARG A 60 -0.26 -27.48 20.45
C ARG A 60 -0.80 -26.19 21.07
N VAL A 61 -1.09 -25.16 20.26
CA VAL A 61 -1.66 -23.89 20.72
C VAL A 61 -3.14 -23.74 20.36
N ARG A 62 -3.86 -24.86 20.14
CA ARG A 62 -5.29 -24.87 19.77
C ARG A 62 -6.22 -24.06 20.68
N ALA A 63 -5.86 -23.91 21.96
CA ALA A 63 -6.62 -23.09 22.91
C ALA A 63 -6.60 -21.59 22.57
N ARG A 64 -5.57 -21.12 21.86
CA ARG A 64 -5.42 -19.71 21.41
C ARG A 64 -5.55 -19.54 19.90
N LEU A 65 -5.28 -20.58 19.11
CA LEU A 65 -5.41 -20.60 17.66
C LEU A 65 -6.31 -21.77 17.24
N PRO A 66 -7.63 -21.57 17.09
CA PRO A 66 -8.54 -22.62 16.64
C PRO A 66 -8.18 -23.16 15.26
N ALA A 67 -8.50 -24.42 14.98
CA ALA A 67 -8.27 -25.05 13.67
C ALA A 67 -9.02 -24.30 12.53
N SER A 68 -10.18 -23.72 12.84
CA SER A 68 -10.98 -22.91 11.91
C SER A 68 -10.31 -21.61 11.48
N THR A 69 -9.18 -21.20 12.10
CA THR A 69 -8.56 -19.91 11.80
C THR A 69 -8.14 -19.79 10.32
N ALA A 70 -7.70 -20.89 9.70
CA ALA A 70 -7.35 -20.89 8.27
C ALA A 70 -8.58 -20.54 7.40
N ASP A 71 -9.69 -21.24 7.63
CA ASP A 71 -10.95 -21.01 6.92
C ASP A 71 -11.54 -19.63 7.19
N GLU A 72 -11.39 -19.13 8.42
CA GLU A 72 -11.79 -17.78 8.79
C GLU A 72 -10.98 -16.71 8.05
N ILE A 73 -9.66 -16.90 7.91
CA ILE A 73 -8.80 -15.98 7.14
C ILE A 73 -9.23 -15.97 5.67
N LEU A 74 -9.41 -17.13 5.04
CA LEU A 74 -9.85 -17.22 3.64
C LEU A 74 -11.24 -16.61 3.46
N SER A 75 -12.17 -16.89 4.38
CA SER A 75 -13.51 -16.29 4.37
C SER A 75 -13.46 -14.76 4.51
N LEU A 76 -12.57 -14.23 5.37
CA LEU A 76 -12.35 -12.79 5.51
C LEU A 76 -11.71 -12.17 4.26
N VAL A 77 -10.76 -12.84 3.60
CA VAL A 77 -10.21 -12.38 2.30
C VAL A 77 -11.33 -12.16 1.29
N HIS A 78 -12.23 -13.14 1.13
CA HIS A 78 -13.38 -13.01 0.25
C HIS A 78 -14.36 -11.92 0.68
N ALA A 79 -14.60 -11.76 1.99
CA ALA A 79 -15.46 -10.70 2.51
C ALA A 79 -14.88 -9.31 2.24
N VAL A 80 -13.58 -9.14 2.43
CA VAL A 80 -12.82 -7.91 2.16
C VAL A 80 -12.83 -7.56 0.67
N GLN A 81 -12.66 -8.56 -0.22
CA GLN A 81 -12.83 -8.37 -1.67
C GLN A 81 -14.26 -7.93 -2.01
N ALA A 82 -15.28 -8.60 -1.47
CA ALA A 82 -16.68 -8.25 -1.70
C ALA A 82 -17.05 -6.85 -1.14
N ALA A 83 -16.46 -6.44 -0.02
CA ALA A 83 -16.62 -5.10 0.53
C ALA A 83 -15.96 -4.03 -0.37
N GLN A 84 -14.77 -4.32 -0.90
CA GLN A 84 -14.09 -3.45 -1.85
C GLN A 84 -14.88 -3.31 -3.16
N THR A 85 -15.39 -4.41 -3.73
CA THR A 85 -16.25 -4.35 -4.92
C THR A 85 -17.49 -3.51 -4.66
N ARG A 86 -18.15 -3.67 -3.51
CA ARG A 86 -19.31 -2.82 -3.15
C ARG A 86 -18.93 -1.36 -3.06
N LEU A 87 -17.80 -1.03 -2.45
CA LEU A 87 -17.30 0.35 -2.39
C LEU A 87 -17.04 0.91 -3.79
N LEU A 88 -16.40 0.13 -4.68
CA LEU A 88 -16.15 0.51 -6.06
C LEU A 88 -17.46 0.76 -6.83
N LEU A 89 -18.48 -0.07 -6.62
CA LEU A 89 -19.81 0.12 -7.23
C LEU A 89 -20.60 1.31 -6.67
N LEU A 90 -20.23 1.80 -5.48
CA LEU A 90 -20.72 3.08 -4.95
C LEU A 90 -19.93 4.27 -5.49
N THR A 91 -18.76 4.00 -6.06
CA THR A 91 -17.88 4.98 -6.66
C THR A 91 -18.21 5.11 -8.16
N ASP A 92 -18.09 6.32 -8.69
CA ASP A 92 -18.43 6.73 -10.06
C ASP A 92 -18.08 5.69 -11.16
N PRO A 93 -19.03 5.25 -12.03
CA PRO A 93 -18.79 4.30 -13.12
C PRO A 93 -17.64 4.70 -14.06
N VAL A 94 -17.40 6.00 -14.21
CA VAL A 94 -16.28 6.54 -14.99
C VAL A 94 -14.93 6.08 -14.40
N VAL A 95 -14.85 5.90 -13.08
CA VAL A 95 -13.68 5.31 -12.38
C VAL A 95 -13.58 3.80 -12.63
N ILE A 96 -14.68 3.12 -12.91
CA ILE A 96 -14.66 1.68 -13.23
C ILE A 96 -14.11 1.47 -14.64
N ASP A 97 -14.58 2.24 -15.63
CA ASP A 97 -14.18 2.07 -17.04
C ASP A 97 -12.75 2.57 -17.30
N HIS A 98 -12.34 3.68 -16.69
CA HIS A 98 -11.03 4.29 -16.95
C HIS A 98 -10.03 4.13 -15.80
N GLY A 99 -10.46 3.67 -14.61
CA GLY A 99 -9.61 3.69 -13.42
C GLY A 99 -8.46 2.68 -13.43
N GLU A 100 -8.59 1.54 -14.13
CA GLU A 100 -7.46 0.63 -14.29
C GLU A 100 -6.38 1.27 -15.17
N ARG A 101 -6.76 1.83 -16.32
CA ARG A 101 -5.82 2.52 -17.21
C ARG A 101 -5.23 3.77 -16.57
N ALA A 102 -6.03 4.55 -15.84
CA ALA A 102 -5.56 5.73 -15.12
C ALA A 102 -4.50 5.37 -14.07
N ARG A 103 -4.71 4.28 -13.30
CA ARG A 103 -3.72 3.82 -12.32
C ARG A 103 -2.45 3.32 -12.99
N PHE A 104 -2.59 2.54 -14.06
CA PHE A 104 -1.44 2.12 -14.85
C PHE A 104 -0.59 3.32 -15.31
N LEU A 105 -1.23 4.36 -15.87
CA LEU A 105 -0.51 5.55 -16.34
C LEU A 105 0.15 6.32 -15.18
N ILE A 106 -0.52 6.43 -14.03
CA ILE A 106 0.08 7.04 -12.84
C ILE A 106 1.31 6.24 -12.38
N ASP A 107 1.17 4.92 -12.24
CA ASP A 107 2.24 4.05 -11.76
C ASP A 107 3.46 4.08 -12.70
N GLU A 108 3.24 4.06 -14.02
CA GLU A 108 4.34 4.11 -15.00
C GLU A 108 5.03 5.49 -15.03
N LEU A 109 4.26 6.57 -15.04
CA LEU A 109 4.84 7.92 -15.03
C LEU A 109 5.59 8.18 -13.72
N GLU A 110 5.02 7.79 -12.58
CA GLU A 110 5.68 7.87 -11.28
C GLU A 110 6.98 7.07 -11.26
N SER A 111 6.93 5.80 -11.68
CA SER A 111 8.12 4.93 -11.69
C SER A 111 9.23 5.47 -12.59
N ALA A 112 8.88 6.03 -13.77
CA ALA A 112 9.86 6.60 -14.68
C ALA A 112 10.51 7.87 -14.11
N ILE A 113 9.70 8.74 -13.49
CA ILE A 113 10.21 9.94 -12.82
C ILE A 113 11.08 9.56 -11.61
N GLU A 114 10.64 8.63 -10.76
CA GLU A 114 11.43 8.13 -9.63
C GLU A 114 12.77 7.56 -10.09
N PHE A 115 12.78 6.76 -11.15
CA PHE A 115 14.01 6.18 -11.68
C PHE A 115 14.97 7.25 -12.21
N LEU A 116 14.46 8.27 -12.90
CA LEU A 116 15.27 9.40 -13.38
C LEU A 116 15.87 10.21 -12.23
N LEU A 117 15.10 10.45 -11.17
CA LEU A 117 15.49 11.33 -10.06
C LEU A 117 16.30 10.60 -8.98
N ASP A 118 16.28 9.27 -8.91
CA ASP A 118 17.15 8.46 -8.03
C ASP A 118 18.60 8.36 -8.56
N ASP A 119 19.16 9.47 -9.05
CA ASP A 119 20.54 9.59 -9.51
C ASP A 119 21.53 9.99 -8.40
N GLY A 120 21.00 10.27 -7.20
CA GLY A 120 21.76 10.69 -6.02
C GLY A 120 22.04 12.19 -5.95
N VAL A 121 21.46 13.00 -6.84
CA VAL A 121 21.52 14.46 -6.85
C VAL A 121 20.16 15.02 -6.43
N GLU A 122 20.13 15.86 -5.41
CA GLU A 122 18.89 16.50 -4.96
C GLU A 122 18.61 17.76 -5.81
N GLU A 123 17.49 17.75 -6.54
CA GLU A 123 17.05 18.83 -7.42
C GLU A 123 15.59 19.26 -7.14
N PRO A 124 15.10 20.39 -7.70
CA PRO A 124 13.74 20.84 -7.46
C PRO A 124 12.65 19.84 -7.89
N ALA A 125 12.94 18.99 -8.88
CA ALA A 125 12.04 17.96 -9.35
C ALA A 125 11.76 16.89 -8.28
N ASP A 126 12.74 16.54 -7.44
CA ASP A 126 12.55 15.62 -6.30
C ASP A 126 11.50 16.14 -5.32
N THR A 127 11.59 17.44 -5.01
CA THR A 127 10.66 18.09 -4.09
C THR A 127 9.25 18.16 -4.70
N GLN A 128 9.15 18.39 -6.00
CA GLN A 128 7.86 18.39 -6.71
C GLN A 128 7.24 17.00 -6.74
N LEU A 129 8.01 15.95 -7.08
CA LEU A 129 7.54 14.57 -7.03
C LEU A 129 7.06 14.20 -5.63
N ALA A 130 7.86 14.47 -4.59
CA ALA A 130 7.49 14.18 -3.20
C ALA A 130 6.21 14.93 -2.76
N THR A 131 5.99 16.15 -3.27
CA THR A 131 4.77 16.93 -3.01
C THR A 131 3.55 16.28 -3.69
N ILE A 132 3.67 15.86 -4.94
CA ILE A 132 2.62 15.15 -5.69
C ILE A 132 2.28 13.83 -4.98
N GLN A 133 3.29 13.06 -4.59
CA GLN A 133 3.12 11.80 -3.85
C GLN A 133 2.40 12.01 -2.52
N ALA A 134 2.81 13.01 -1.74
CA ALA A 134 2.17 13.31 -0.46
C ALA A 134 0.71 13.75 -0.64
N PHE A 135 0.42 14.54 -1.67
CA PHE A 135 -0.94 15.00 -1.98
C PHE A 135 -1.86 13.85 -2.43
N HIS A 136 -1.33 12.86 -3.14
CA HIS A 136 -2.11 11.74 -3.68
C HIS A 136 -2.10 10.47 -2.83
N ALA A 137 -1.35 10.43 -1.72
CA ALA A 137 -1.19 9.27 -0.85
C ALA A 137 -2.53 8.64 -0.36
N ASP A 138 -3.58 9.45 -0.19
CA ASP A 138 -4.90 9.01 0.30
C ASP A 138 -6.00 8.99 -0.78
N SER A 139 -5.65 9.31 -2.04
CA SER A 139 -6.61 9.76 -3.05
C SER A 139 -7.13 8.67 -4.01
N ALA A 140 -6.81 7.39 -3.77
CA ALA A 140 -6.99 6.28 -4.74
C ALA A 140 -8.44 5.88 -5.16
N GLN A 141 -9.47 6.60 -4.70
CA GLN A 141 -10.87 6.12 -4.71
C GLN A 141 -11.92 7.11 -5.26
N ARG A 142 -11.56 8.23 -5.93
CA ARG A 142 -12.54 9.16 -6.54
C ARG A 142 -12.11 9.61 -7.95
N SER A 143 -13.06 9.80 -8.88
CA SER A 143 -12.80 10.33 -10.23
C SER A 143 -12.12 11.69 -10.20
N SER A 144 -12.54 12.56 -9.28
CA SER A 144 -11.92 13.87 -9.05
C SER A 144 -10.47 13.80 -8.58
N ALA A 145 -10.10 12.74 -7.85
CA ALA A 145 -8.72 12.50 -7.45
C ALA A 145 -7.87 11.92 -8.59
N LEU A 146 -8.44 11.04 -9.41
CA LEU A 146 -7.74 10.40 -10.52
C LEU A 146 -7.38 11.37 -11.64
N HIS A 147 -8.28 12.27 -12.04
CA HIS A 147 -7.93 13.26 -13.07
C HIS A 147 -6.82 14.21 -12.59
N GLN A 148 -6.82 14.57 -11.30
CA GLN A 148 -5.83 15.48 -10.74
C GLN A 148 -4.47 14.79 -10.67
N ALA A 149 -4.42 13.54 -10.18
CA ALA A 149 -3.21 12.73 -10.18
C ALA A 149 -2.61 12.57 -11.58
N LEU A 150 -3.43 12.17 -12.57
CA LEU A 150 -2.98 12.07 -13.96
C LEU A 150 -2.43 13.40 -14.49
N SER A 151 -3.11 14.51 -14.20
CA SER A 151 -2.66 15.84 -14.64
C SER A 151 -1.34 16.24 -13.99
N ASP A 152 -1.15 15.95 -12.70
CA ASP A 152 0.03 16.34 -11.94
C ASP A 152 1.26 15.51 -12.37
N TYR A 153 1.14 14.18 -12.42
CA TYR A 153 2.22 13.29 -12.87
C TYR A 153 2.58 13.51 -14.34
N ALA A 154 1.59 13.67 -15.24
CA ALA A 154 1.87 13.97 -16.65
C ALA A 154 2.48 15.37 -16.83
N GLY A 155 2.12 16.34 -15.97
CA GLY A 155 2.72 17.66 -15.95
C GLY A 155 4.21 17.61 -15.61
N LEU A 156 4.56 16.87 -14.54
CA LEU A 156 5.96 16.67 -14.14
C LEU A 156 6.74 15.86 -15.18
N ALA A 157 6.18 14.75 -15.67
CA ALA A 157 6.80 13.91 -16.69
C ALA A 157 7.12 14.70 -17.97
N GLU A 158 6.21 15.58 -18.43
CA GLU A 158 6.48 16.42 -19.59
C GLU A 158 7.66 17.36 -19.36
N SER A 159 7.76 17.99 -18.18
CA SER A 159 8.88 18.88 -17.88
C SER A 159 10.24 18.17 -17.88
N LEU A 160 10.23 16.84 -17.72
CA LEU A 160 11.41 15.96 -17.68
C LEU A 160 11.54 15.09 -18.94
N LYS A 161 10.69 15.28 -19.96
CA LYS A 161 10.52 14.36 -21.09
C LYS A 161 11.82 13.98 -21.79
N ASP A 162 12.63 14.98 -22.14
CA ASP A 162 13.88 14.74 -22.87
C ASP A 162 14.85 13.87 -22.04
N ARG A 163 14.90 14.09 -20.72
CA ARG A 163 15.73 13.30 -19.80
C ARG A 163 15.19 11.89 -19.58
N LEU A 164 13.87 11.72 -19.52
CA LEU A 164 13.22 10.41 -19.39
C LEU A 164 13.54 9.51 -20.60
N VAL A 165 13.46 10.08 -21.81
CA VAL A 165 13.78 9.35 -23.05
C VAL A 165 15.28 9.06 -23.17
N GLU A 166 16.14 9.94 -22.64
CA GLU A 166 17.59 9.73 -22.63
C GLU A 166 18.02 8.60 -21.69
N ILE A 167 17.40 8.48 -20.51
CA ILE A 167 17.82 7.52 -19.49
C ILE A 167 17.16 6.13 -19.65
N ASP A 168 15.98 6.07 -20.28
CA ASP A 168 15.26 4.83 -20.55
C ASP A 168 14.77 4.80 -22.01
N GLU A 169 15.53 4.10 -22.86
CA GLU A 169 15.18 3.91 -24.28
C GLU A 169 13.84 3.17 -24.47
N ALA A 170 13.36 2.45 -23.45
CA ALA A 170 12.08 1.73 -23.48
C ALA A 170 10.90 2.59 -22.99
N PHE A 171 11.15 3.79 -22.46
CA PHE A 171 10.11 4.69 -22.02
C PHE A 171 9.29 5.21 -23.21
N ASP A 172 8.00 4.91 -23.22
CA ASP A 172 7.08 5.41 -24.24
C ASP A 172 6.56 6.80 -23.87
N ALA A 173 7.15 7.83 -24.50
CA ALA A 173 6.76 9.22 -24.30
C ALA A 173 5.27 9.50 -24.66
N ALA A 174 4.60 8.63 -25.42
CA ALA A 174 3.17 8.76 -25.72
C ALA A 174 2.29 8.57 -24.46
N LEU A 175 2.79 7.93 -23.41
CA LEU A 175 2.07 7.75 -22.14
C LEU A 175 1.76 9.08 -21.44
N ILE A 176 2.61 10.10 -21.64
CA ILE A 176 2.38 11.46 -21.10
C ILE A 176 1.14 12.09 -21.77
N ASP A 177 1.05 11.98 -23.10
CA ASP A 177 -0.07 12.51 -23.86
C ASP A 177 -1.37 11.75 -23.56
N GLU A 178 -1.27 10.43 -23.42
CA GLU A 178 -2.39 9.59 -23.01
C GLU A 178 -2.91 9.95 -21.62
N ALA A 179 -2.02 10.15 -20.64
CA ALA A 179 -2.39 10.57 -19.30
C ALA A 179 -3.11 11.93 -19.28
N ARG A 180 -2.66 12.89 -20.10
CA ARG A 180 -3.33 14.19 -20.26
C ARG A 180 -4.71 14.08 -20.91
N GLU A 181 -4.84 13.25 -21.95
CA GLU A 181 -6.13 13.00 -22.60
C GLU A 181 -7.11 12.33 -21.63
N LEU A 182 -6.64 11.33 -20.89
CA LEU A 182 -7.45 10.64 -19.90
C LEU A 182 -7.84 11.57 -18.76
N ALA A 183 -6.95 12.44 -18.28
CA ALA A 183 -7.28 13.47 -17.29
C ALA A 183 -8.39 14.41 -17.80
N ARG A 184 -8.33 14.84 -19.07
CA ARG A 184 -9.39 15.67 -19.70
C ARG A 184 -10.71 14.93 -19.85
N THR A 185 -10.66 13.66 -20.23
CA THR A 185 -11.85 12.80 -20.32
C THR A 185 -12.52 12.67 -18.95
N LEU A 186 -11.73 12.40 -17.91
CA LEU A 186 -12.20 12.28 -16.54
C LEU A 186 -12.72 13.61 -15.95
N SER A 187 -12.17 14.76 -16.36
CA SER A 187 -12.63 16.07 -15.88
C SER A 187 -13.91 16.56 -16.56
N THR A 188 -14.18 16.09 -17.79
CA THR A 188 -15.37 16.45 -18.58
C THR A 188 -16.50 15.43 -18.47
N ALA A 189 -16.21 14.24 -17.92
CA ALA A 189 -17.22 13.22 -17.68
C ALA A 189 -18.31 13.77 -16.74
N PRO A 190 -19.60 13.58 -17.07
CA PRO A 190 -20.68 14.00 -16.19
C PRO A 190 -20.52 13.24 -14.87
N ALA A 191 -20.25 13.97 -13.79
CA ALA A 191 -20.18 13.38 -12.45
C ALA A 191 -21.45 12.55 -12.26
N ALA A 192 -21.30 11.23 -12.13
CA ALA A 192 -22.41 10.39 -11.73
C ALA A 192 -23.00 11.01 -10.46
N LEU A 193 -24.34 11.16 -10.40
CA LEU A 193 -25.03 11.76 -9.27
C LEU A 193 -24.37 11.26 -7.98
N PRO A 194 -23.77 12.14 -7.15
CA PRO A 194 -23.04 11.69 -6.00
C PRO A 194 -24.01 10.89 -5.14
N ARG A 195 -23.78 9.57 -5.01
CA ARG A 195 -24.44 8.82 -3.95
C ARG A 195 -24.09 9.50 -2.63
N PRO A 196 -25.01 9.56 -1.66
CA PRO A 196 -24.78 10.30 -0.43
C PRO A 196 -23.42 9.91 0.16
N ASP A 197 -22.59 10.90 0.49
CA ASP A 197 -21.28 10.71 1.13
C ASP A 197 -21.34 9.72 2.31
N ALA A 198 -22.50 9.66 2.99
CA ALA A 198 -22.77 8.73 4.07
C ALA A 198 -22.68 7.25 3.65
N ASP A 199 -23.14 6.89 2.44
CA ASP A 199 -23.12 5.53 1.93
C ASP A 199 -21.70 5.08 1.58
N VAL A 200 -20.92 5.96 0.93
CA VAL A 200 -19.51 5.72 0.62
C VAL A 200 -18.70 5.60 1.91
N LYS A 201 -18.86 6.55 2.85
CA LYS A 201 -18.20 6.50 4.17
C LYS A 201 -18.61 5.25 4.95
N GLY A 202 -19.88 4.86 4.90
CA GLY A 202 -20.38 3.64 5.53
C GLY A 202 -19.72 2.38 4.96
N ALA A 203 -19.66 2.25 3.64
CA ALA A 203 -19.02 1.13 2.96
C ALA A 203 -17.51 1.07 3.23
N MET A 204 -16.81 2.22 3.22
CA MET A 204 -15.39 2.31 3.57
C MET A 204 -15.13 1.83 5.01
N ARG A 205 -15.94 2.28 5.97
CA ARG A 205 -15.83 1.89 7.38
C ARG A 205 -16.02 0.38 7.57
N ILE A 206 -16.99 -0.22 6.88
CA ILE A 206 -17.22 -1.66 6.91
C ILE A 206 -16.04 -2.43 6.31
N ARG A 207 -15.54 -2.01 5.13
CA ARG A 207 -14.34 -2.60 4.53
C ARG A 207 -13.15 -2.54 5.49
N ASN A 208 -12.92 -1.39 6.12
CA ASN A 208 -11.85 -1.22 7.09
C ASN A 208 -12.04 -2.12 8.32
N GLY A 209 -13.26 -2.27 8.82
CA GLY A 209 -13.56 -3.21 9.90
C GLY A 209 -13.22 -4.65 9.52
N MET A 210 -13.55 -5.09 8.30
CA MET A 210 -13.17 -6.42 7.80
C MET A 210 -11.65 -6.58 7.68
N LEU A 211 -10.93 -5.54 7.26
CA LEU A 211 -9.47 -5.53 7.25
C LEU A 211 -8.86 -5.65 8.64
N VAL A 212 -9.42 -4.96 9.65
CA VAL A 212 -8.99 -5.09 11.05
C VAL A 212 -9.16 -6.54 11.53
N LEU A 213 -10.31 -7.15 11.27
CA LEU A 213 -10.56 -8.55 11.62
C LEU A 213 -9.53 -9.49 10.96
N LEU A 214 -9.27 -9.29 9.66
CA LEU A 214 -8.29 -10.07 8.91
C LEU A 214 -6.87 -9.90 9.48
N ALA A 215 -6.44 -8.65 9.73
CA ALA A 215 -5.15 -8.33 10.33
C ALA A 215 -4.97 -8.95 11.70
N ASN A 216 -6.02 -8.96 12.53
CA ASN A 216 -6.00 -9.59 13.84
C ASN A 216 -5.80 -11.11 13.76
N LYS A 217 -6.49 -11.79 12.84
CA LYS A 217 -6.33 -13.24 12.62
C LYS A 217 -4.94 -13.58 12.07
N VAL A 218 -4.46 -12.82 11.08
CA VAL A 218 -3.09 -12.98 10.55
C VAL A 218 -2.05 -12.77 11.66
N GLY A 219 -2.22 -11.73 12.48
CA GLY A 219 -1.35 -11.44 13.62
C GLY A 219 -1.36 -12.57 14.67
N LEU A 220 -2.52 -13.17 14.93
CA LEU A 220 -2.66 -14.31 15.83
C LEU A 220 -1.88 -15.53 15.34
N VAL A 221 -1.99 -15.88 14.05
CA VAL A 221 -1.22 -16.98 13.45
C VAL A 221 0.28 -16.71 13.54
N ARG A 222 0.73 -15.50 13.21
CA ARG A 222 2.16 -15.12 13.30
C ARG A 222 2.70 -15.25 14.72
N LYS A 223 1.94 -14.81 15.74
CA LYS A 223 2.30 -14.97 17.17
C LYS A 223 2.34 -16.44 17.59
N ALA A 224 1.36 -17.23 17.15
CA ALA A 224 1.30 -18.67 17.41
C ALA A 224 2.51 -19.40 16.78
N ALA A 225 2.81 -19.10 15.52
CA ALA A 225 3.96 -19.65 14.80
C ALA A 225 5.27 -19.30 15.51
N ALA A 226 5.49 -18.03 15.87
CA ALA A 226 6.67 -17.58 16.62
C ALA A 226 6.88 -18.37 17.92
N ARG A 227 5.79 -18.71 18.62
CA ARG A 227 5.86 -19.53 19.85
C ARG A 227 6.11 -21.00 19.57
N VAL A 228 5.47 -21.58 18.55
CA VAL A 228 5.55 -23.01 18.24
C VAL A 228 6.91 -23.36 17.62
N PHE A 229 7.36 -22.55 16.67
CA PHE A 229 8.56 -22.75 15.86
C PHE A 229 9.73 -21.86 16.32
N GLN A 230 9.78 -21.48 17.60
CA GLN A 230 10.84 -20.61 18.14
C GLN A 230 12.27 -21.15 17.91
N ARG A 231 12.43 -22.48 17.73
CA ARG A 231 13.71 -23.15 17.44
C ARG A 231 13.92 -23.45 15.94
N HIS A 232 13.01 -22.99 15.08
CA HIS A 232 12.95 -23.29 13.65
C HIS A 232 12.75 -21.99 12.83
N PRO A 233 13.76 -21.12 12.76
CA PRO A 233 13.66 -19.82 12.10
C PRO A 233 13.32 -19.89 10.61
N GLU A 234 13.71 -20.97 9.92
CA GLU A 234 13.34 -21.27 8.54
C GLU A 234 11.83 -21.37 8.34
N ILE A 235 11.11 -22.00 9.26
CA ILE A 235 9.65 -22.12 9.21
C ILE A 235 8.99 -20.76 9.50
N LEU A 236 9.54 -19.99 10.44
CA LEU A 236 9.03 -18.66 10.74
C LEU A 236 9.08 -17.73 9.52
N ARG A 237 10.06 -17.91 8.62
CA ARG A 237 10.19 -17.09 7.40
C ARG A 237 9.00 -17.26 6.43
N GLU A 238 8.30 -18.40 6.47
CA GLU A 238 7.14 -18.70 5.62
C GLU A 238 5.92 -17.83 5.98
N VAL A 239 5.77 -17.46 7.26
CA VAL A 239 4.58 -16.74 7.77
C VAL A 239 4.86 -15.26 8.08
N THR A 240 6.14 -14.86 8.10
CA THR A 240 6.54 -13.45 8.24
C THR A 240 6.27 -12.66 6.96
N SER A 241 5.76 -11.44 7.10
CA SER A 241 5.56 -10.52 5.98
C SER A 241 6.87 -10.28 5.23
N THR A 242 6.87 -10.57 3.93
CA THR A 242 8.01 -10.31 3.05
C THR A 242 8.09 -8.82 2.74
N TYR A 243 6.93 -8.17 2.59
CA TYR A 243 6.84 -6.72 2.39
C TYR A 243 7.47 -5.95 3.54
N GLU A 244 7.06 -6.22 4.79
CA GLU A 244 7.62 -5.54 5.97
C GLU A 244 9.10 -5.84 6.21
N ARG A 245 9.58 -7.01 5.77
CA ARG A 245 11.02 -7.32 5.81
C ARG A 245 11.78 -6.47 4.80
N ARG A 246 11.29 -6.34 3.57
CA ARG A 246 11.89 -5.49 2.53
C ARG A 246 11.85 -4.01 2.94
N ARG A 247 10.70 -3.51 3.40
CA ARG A 247 10.56 -2.13 3.89
C ARG A 247 11.53 -1.79 5.02
N ARG A 248 11.66 -2.67 6.02
CA ARG A 248 12.64 -2.47 7.12
C ARG A 248 14.09 -2.59 6.66
N ALA A 249 14.38 -3.36 5.62
CA ALA A 249 15.72 -3.40 5.03
C ALA A 249 16.01 -2.08 4.30
N ALA A 250 15.07 -1.59 3.48
CA ALA A 250 15.18 -0.31 2.79
C ALA A 250 15.36 0.85 3.78
N ALA A 251 14.52 0.95 4.82
CA ALA A 251 14.64 1.98 5.86
C ALA A 251 15.99 1.92 6.60
N ARG A 252 16.56 0.72 6.80
CA ARG A 252 17.90 0.57 7.39
C ARG A 252 19.01 1.04 6.43
N ARG A 253 18.88 0.78 5.13
CA ARG A 253 19.82 1.28 4.11
C ARG A 253 19.77 2.80 4.00
N ALA A 254 18.56 3.38 3.92
CA ALA A 254 18.37 4.83 3.87
C ALA A 254 18.96 5.52 5.12
N LYS A 255 18.73 4.97 6.32
CA LYS A 255 19.33 5.49 7.55
C LYS A 255 20.86 5.36 7.57
N ALA A 256 21.42 4.29 7.01
CA ALA A 256 22.87 4.11 6.90
C ALA A 256 23.49 5.08 5.90
N GLN A 257 22.81 5.38 4.79
CA GLN A 257 23.23 6.39 3.81
C GLN A 257 23.21 7.80 4.41
N GLN A 258 22.15 8.17 5.14
CA GLN A 258 22.07 9.46 5.85
C GLN A 258 23.17 9.66 6.92
N GLN A 259 23.68 8.58 7.51
CA GLN A 259 24.77 8.63 8.49
C GLN A 259 26.16 8.61 7.83
N ALA A 260 26.25 8.20 6.57
CA ALA A 260 27.50 8.15 5.81
C ALA A 260 27.80 9.47 5.08
N THR A 261 26.81 10.37 4.92
CA THR A 261 27.05 11.72 4.38
C THR A 261 27.86 12.55 5.38
N PRO A 262 29.10 12.98 5.05
CA PRO A 262 29.92 13.74 5.99
C PRO A 262 29.30 15.11 6.23
N LYS A 263 29.11 15.47 7.50
CA LYS A 263 28.79 16.85 7.91
C LYS A 263 29.93 17.75 7.41
N ALA A 264 29.64 18.67 6.49
CA ALA A 264 30.62 19.58 5.91
C ALA A 264 31.48 20.22 7.02
N PRO A 265 32.82 20.29 6.86
CA PRO A 265 33.67 20.90 7.87
C PRO A 265 33.32 22.39 8.01
N PRO A 266 33.38 22.97 9.23
CA PRO A 266 33.19 24.40 9.42
C PRO A 266 34.23 25.13 8.57
N GLY A 267 33.76 25.95 7.62
CA GLY A 267 34.62 26.69 6.70
C GLY A 267 35.64 27.55 7.46
N PRO A 268 36.83 27.77 6.87
CA PRO A 268 37.88 28.54 7.52
C PRO A 268 37.38 29.98 7.73
N GLY A 269 37.28 30.38 9.00
CA GLY A 269 36.98 31.74 9.40
C GLY A 269 37.96 32.71 8.76
N ALA A 270 37.45 33.54 7.86
CA ALA A 270 38.19 34.66 7.30
C ALA A 270 38.39 35.73 8.38
N GLY A 271 39.66 36.11 8.56
CA GLY A 271 40.01 37.49 8.88
C GLY A 271 40.16 37.83 10.36
N GLY A 272 41.29 37.43 10.94
CA GLY A 272 41.96 38.31 11.89
C GLY A 272 42.51 39.52 11.13
N ALA A 273 42.11 40.72 11.52
CA ALA A 273 42.87 41.94 11.29
C ALA A 273 42.89 42.71 12.60
N ALA A 274 43.93 42.46 13.40
CA ALA A 274 44.34 43.32 14.48
C ALA A 274 45.07 44.53 13.88
N VAL A 275 44.74 45.74 14.35
CA VAL A 275 45.67 46.87 14.38
C VAL A 275 45.70 47.39 15.82
N PRO A 276 46.89 47.59 16.41
CA PRO A 276 47.08 48.03 17.79
C PRO A 276 47.28 49.56 17.90
N GLU A 277 46.91 50.15 19.03
CA GLU A 277 47.41 51.40 19.64
C GLU A 277 46.67 51.52 21.00
N ALA A 278 47.23 51.91 22.16
CA ALA A 278 48.54 52.35 22.59
C ALA A 278 48.55 52.23 24.15
N GLY A 279 49.72 52.07 24.76
CA GLY A 279 49.91 52.11 26.23
C GLY A 279 51.02 51.23 26.73
#